data_AF-A0A0F9HK33-F1
#
_entry.id   AF-A0A0F9HK33-F1
#
_cell.length_a   1.000
_cell.length_b   1.000
_cell.length_c   1.000
_cell.angle_alpha   90.00
_cell.angle_beta   90.00
_cell.angle_gamma   90.00
#
_symmetry.space_group_name_H-M   'P 1'
#
loop_
_entity.id
_entity.type
_entity.pdbx_description
1 polymer ?
#
loop_
_entity_poly.entity_id
_entity_poly.type
_entity_poly.pdbx_seq_one_letter_code
_entity_poly.pdbx_strand_id
1 'polypeptide(L)'
;TEVWVNLANSPIKWQSESATNDDDSDAAVVRNTDFYIDYANGRVKAIAATTPGIDAENTCTFAYKKSQIGIDISDLPGLIRVQRVEYPVGAIPQVFVTGDVFGKYYVVTGGPEGEEQEQMAEDQQYRIYYDAEHHPPGEYSPGTEPGFLTGTVELAAGAYGLYILALKAEHQGNTDLTTARTALASANSAHTALGTALTNMKKYLDNNSEVDAAGILKDITDDIAELRTKIIVAEDLINSIIDTVITDLASATTARANYMGATANYVDGGTAPDIKKYLDDGDALLNTVAVGGEGQDVPRAYADYARAVKESLVGAHEQDRQFYEQNATTGVNAAMAAANEVAQRMSMLRSYIEQAAGYNSISDTFGVEAGHRATDILAYMQEAAQYVTTANSDMASADRFREAADSRRAEAYSIWFDRKQYIGDFTASAMRQYPRYD
;
A
#
# COMPACT_ATOMS: atom_id res chain seq x y z
N THR A 1 -34.46 -57.06 54.87
CA THR A 1 -33.72 -56.11 54.01
C THR A 1 -33.42 -56.79 52.69
N GLU A 2 -33.32 -56.07 51.56
CA GLU A 2 -33.03 -56.70 50.25
C GLU A 2 -31.54 -56.84 49.91
N VAL A 3 -30.68 -56.59 50.90
CA VAL A 3 -29.23 -56.44 50.71
C VAL A 3 -28.57 -57.82 50.58
N TRP A 4 -27.74 -57.97 49.54
CA TRP A 4 -26.83 -59.10 49.37
C TRP A 4 -25.47 -58.76 49.97
N VAL A 5 -24.92 -59.67 50.76
CA VAL A 5 -23.58 -59.58 51.35
C VAL A 5 -22.67 -60.55 50.62
N ASN A 6 -21.51 -60.08 50.16
CA ASN A 6 -20.50 -60.93 49.51
C ASN A 6 -19.75 -61.75 50.56
N LEU A 7 -19.61 -63.05 50.31
CA LEU A 7 -18.70 -63.91 51.03
C LEU A 7 -17.29 -63.82 50.40
N ALA A 8 -16.28 -64.27 51.14
CA ALA A 8 -14.88 -64.14 50.74
C ALA A 8 -14.49 -65.01 49.52
N ASN A 9 -15.28 -66.04 49.20
CA ASN A 9 -14.99 -66.94 48.08
C ASN A 9 -16.24 -67.24 47.25
N SER A 10 -16.04 -67.40 45.95
CA SER A 10 -17.03 -67.90 44.99
C SER A 10 -16.34 -68.79 43.94
N PRO A 11 -17.01 -69.84 43.40
CA PRO A 11 -18.34 -70.32 43.78
C PRO A 11 -18.32 -71.13 45.09
N ILE A 12 -19.47 -71.27 45.74
CA ILE A 12 -19.65 -72.02 47.01
C ILE A 12 -20.21 -73.41 46.71
N LYS A 13 -19.76 -74.44 47.43
CA LYS A 13 -20.29 -75.81 47.28
C LYS A 13 -21.74 -75.86 47.76
N TRP A 14 -22.63 -76.42 46.95
CA TRP A 14 -24.05 -76.57 47.26
C TRP A 14 -24.26 -77.26 48.62
N GLN A 15 -25.09 -76.66 49.47
CA GLN A 15 -25.39 -77.08 50.85
C GLN A 15 -24.19 -77.30 51.77
N SER A 16 -23.07 -76.64 51.50
CA SER A 16 -21.90 -76.68 52.39
C SER A 16 -21.92 -75.61 53.47
N GLU A 17 -22.82 -74.65 53.36
CA GLU A 17 -22.94 -73.53 54.27
C GLU A 17 -23.62 -73.94 55.60
N SER A 18 -23.16 -73.33 56.67
CA SER A 18 -23.78 -73.27 57.98
C SER A 18 -23.63 -71.86 58.50
N ALA A 19 -24.61 -71.38 59.24
CA ALA A 19 -24.63 -70.04 59.80
C ALA A 19 -24.93 -70.12 61.29
N THR A 20 -24.19 -69.34 62.08
CA THR A 20 -24.43 -69.16 63.52
C THR A 20 -24.64 -67.68 63.81
N ASN A 21 -25.58 -67.38 64.69
CA ASN A 21 -25.81 -66.04 65.20
C ASN A 21 -24.97 -65.86 66.48
N ASP A 22 -24.11 -64.85 66.51
CA ASP A 22 -23.17 -64.68 67.63
C ASP A 22 -23.86 -64.30 68.95
N ASP A 23 -25.11 -63.80 68.90
CA ASP A 23 -25.89 -63.41 70.09
C ASP A 23 -26.71 -64.57 70.70
N ASP A 24 -26.89 -65.68 69.98
CA ASP A 24 -27.56 -66.89 70.46
C ASP A 24 -26.90 -68.13 69.85
N SER A 25 -25.81 -68.57 70.47
CA SER A 25 -24.96 -69.66 69.95
C SER A 25 -25.69 -71.00 69.79
N ASP A 26 -26.86 -71.15 70.41
CA ASP A 26 -27.68 -72.37 70.37
C ASP A 26 -28.82 -72.29 69.32
N ALA A 27 -29.08 -71.12 68.75
CA ALA A 27 -30.06 -70.94 67.69
C ALA A 27 -29.44 -71.20 66.30
N ALA A 28 -29.83 -72.31 65.67
CA ALA A 28 -29.41 -72.63 64.31
C ALA A 28 -30.07 -71.65 63.31
N VAL A 29 -29.26 -70.91 62.55
CA VAL A 29 -29.73 -70.09 61.42
C VAL A 29 -29.92 -71.00 60.20
N VAL A 30 -31.15 -71.10 59.70
CA VAL A 30 -31.57 -72.11 58.73
C VAL A 30 -31.69 -71.52 57.31
N ARG A 31 -31.01 -72.15 56.34
CA ARG A 31 -31.13 -71.79 54.92
C ARG A 31 -32.58 -71.88 54.44
N ASN A 32 -32.99 -70.94 53.60
CA ASN A 32 -34.34 -70.76 53.04
C ASN A 32 -35.43 -70.43 54.07
N THR A 33 -35.06 -70.33 55.36
CA THR A 33 -35.93 -69.79 56.42
C THR A 33 -35.45 -68.42 56.83
N ASP A 34 -34.16 -68.30 57.17
CA ASP A 34 -33.56 -67.08 57.68
C ASP A 34 -32.66 -66.38 56.63
N PHE A 35 -32.17 -67.11 55.62
CA PHE A 35 -31.37 -66.54 54.52
C PHE A 35 -31.48 -67.30 53.20
N TYR A 36 -31.26 -66.58 52.10
CA TYR A 36 -30.94 -67.12 50.78
C TYR A 36 -29.44 -67.03 50.52
N ILE A 37 -28.92 -67.97 49.73
CA ILE A 37 -27.52 -67.99 49.30
C ILE A 37 -27.45 -68.14 47.77
N ASP A 38 -26.66 -67.29 47.14
CA ASP A 38 -26.26 -67.38 45.75
C ASP A 38 -24.90 -68.10 45.69
N TYR A 39 -24.95 -69.38 45.38
CA TYR A 39 -23.78 -70.25 45.31
C TYR A 39 -22.81 -69.87 44.18
N ALA A 40 -23.31 -69.29 43.09
CA ALA A 40 -22.48 -68.94 41.95
C ALA A 40 -21.66 -67.68 42.25
N ASN A 41 -22.30 -66.65 42.77
CA ASN A 41 -21.64 -65.38 43.07
C ASN A 41 -21.06 -65.30 44.49
N GLY A 42 -21.27 -66.31 45.32
CA GLY A 42 -20.82 -66.37 46.70
C GLY A 42 -21.41 -65.26 47.57
N ARG A 43 -22.74 -65.09 47.54
CA ARG A 43 -23.43 -64.02 48.29
C ARG A 43 -24.57 -64.57 49.12
N VAL A 44 -24.87 -63.93 50.24
CA VAL A 44 -26.01 -64.27 51.12
C VAL A 44 -26.96 -63.09 51.26
N LYS A 45 -28.26 -63.36 51.38
CA LYS A 45 -29.31 -62.37 51.59
C LYS A 45 -30.22 -62.84 52.72
N ALA A 46 -30.40 -62.03 53.75
CA ALA A 46 -31.33 -62.35 54.84
C ALA A 46 -32.78 -62.41 54.31
N ILE A 47 -33.53 -63.40 54.77
CA ILE A 47 -34.99 -63.47 54.64
C ILE A 47 -35.57 -62.71 55.83
N ALA A 48 -36.68 -61.99 55.64
CA ALA A 48 -37.23 -61.08 56.64
C ALA A 48 -37.24 -61.65 58.08
N ALA A 49 -36.98 -60.80 59.07
CA ALA A 49 -36.72 -61.13 60.48
C ALA A 49 -37.68 -62.18 61.07
N THR A 50 -37.27 -63.43 61.02
CA THR A 50 -37.74 -64.52 61.86
C THR A 50 -36.89 -64.52 63.12
N THR A 51 -37.45 -64.82 64.30
CA THR A 51 -36.64 -65.11 65.51
C THR A 51 -36.51 -66.63 65.61
N PRO A 52 -35.30 -67.22 65.64
CA PRO A 52 -33.98 -66.63 65.90
C PRO A 52 -33.10 -66.44 64.63
N GLY A 53 -33.57 -65.64 63.68
CA GLY A 53 -32.94 -65.40 62.37
C GLY A 53 -31.96 -64.22 62.35
N ILE A 54 -31.62 -63.77 61.13
CA ILE A 54 -30.61 -62.71 60.88
C ILE A 54 -31.26 -61.33 61.06
N ASP A 55 -31.07 -60.69 62.22
CA ASP A 55 -31.51 -59.32 62.48
C ASP A 55 -30.41 -58.29 62.12
N ALA A 56 -30.79 -57.03 61.92
CA ALA A 56 -29.91 -55.96 61.47
C ALA A 56 -28.80 -55.56 62.48
N GLU A 57 -28.95 -55.96 63.74
CA GLU A 57 -28.01 -55.64 64.82
C GLU A 57 -27.05 -56.79 65.15
N ASN A 58 -27.27 -57.97 64.59
CA ASN A 58 -26.53 -59.18 64.95
C ASN A 58 -25.40 -59.47 63.95
N THR A 59 -24.30 -60.01 64.45
CA THR A 59 -23.25 -60.57 63.59
C THR A 59 -23.53 -62.05 63.36
N CYS A 60 -23.57 -62.45 62.09
CA CYS A 60 -23.69 -63.86 61.71
C CYS A 60 -22.39 -64.36 61.09
N THR A 61 -21.90 -65.49 61.60
CA THR A 61 -20.74 -66.17 61.07
C THR A 61 -21.19 -67.25 60.09
N PHE A 62 -20.70 -67.19 58.85
CA PHE A 62 -20.97 -68.20 57.82
C PHE A 62 -19.74 -69.08 57.62
N ALA A 63 -19.88 -70.38 57.92
CA ALA A 63 -18.91 -71.40 57.55
C ALA A 63 -19.40 -72.12 56.29
N TYR A 64 -18.59 -72.18 55.25
CA TYR A 64 -18.95 -72.79 53.96
C TYR A 64 -17.72 -73.40 53.30
N LYS A 65 -17.92 -74.32 52.35
CA LYS A 65 -16.83 -74.88 51.54
C LYS A 65 -16.80 -74.23 50.17
N LYS A 66 -15.62 -73.82 49.70
CA LYS A 66 -15.44 -73.36 48.32
C LYS A 66 -15.76 -74.52 47.37
N SER A 67 -16.46 -74.21 46.28
CA SER A 67 -16.68 -75.17 45.20
C SER A 67 -15.37 -75.36 44.46
N GLN A 68 -14.84 -76.59 44.50
CA GLN A 68 -13.61 -76.99 43.84
C GLN A 68 -13.85 -77.45 42.38
N ILE A 69 -15.01 -77.17 41.79
CA ILE A 69 -15.32 -77.55 40.40
C ILE A 69 -15.45 -76.34 39.47
N GLY A 70 -15.41 -75.12 40.03
CA GLY A 70 -15.59 -73.88 39.26
C GLY A 70 -14.28 -73.11 39.12
N ILE A 71 -13.91 -72.80 37.88
CA ILE A 71 -12.74 -72.00 37.54
C ILE A 71 -13.23 -70.59 37.16
N ASP A 72 -12.74 -69.54 37.82
CA ASP A 72 -13.07 -68.15 37.44
C ASP A 72 -12.38 -67.81 36.12
N ILE A 73 -13.17 -67.41 35.13
CA ILE A 73 -12.70 -67.03 33.80
C ILE A 73 -12.96 -65.55 33.50
N SER A 74 -13.35 -64.74 34.50
CA SER A 74 -13.65 -63.31 34.31
C SER A 74 -12.47 -62.49 33.81
N ASP A 75 -11.25 -62.92 34.13
CA ASP A 75 -10.03 -62.16 33.88
C ASP A 75 -9.37 -62.51 32.54
N LEU A 76 -10.00 -63.37 31.73
CA LEU A 76 -9.51 -63.72 30.39
C LEU A 76 -9.86 -62.60 29.39
N PRO A 77 -8.87 -61.83 28.88
CA PRO A 77 -9.15 -60.70 28.01
C PRO A 77 -9.73 -61.17 26.67
N GLY A 78 -10.84 -60.57 26.27
CA GLY A 78 -11.48 -60.83 24.97
C GLY A 78 -12.07 -62.23 24.81
N LEU A 79 -12.35 -62.96 25.91
CA LEU A 79 -12.87 -64.33 25.86
C LEU A 79 -14.16 -64.44 25.02
N ILE A 80 -14.09 -65.20 23.91
CA ILE A 80 -15.24 -65.57 23.07
C ILE A 80 -15.81 -66.91 23.53
N ARG A 81 -14.97 -67.93 23.66
CA ARG A 81 -15.35 -69.25 24.18
C ARG A 81 -14.16 -70.00 24.77
N VAL A 82 -14.42 -70.84 25.76
CA VAL A 82 -13.45 -71.86 26.21
C VAL A 82 -13.49 -73.03 25.23
N GLN A 83 -12.33 -73.38 24.65
CA GLN A 83 -12.20 -74.53 23.76
C GLN A 83 -12.08 -75.85 24.54
N ARG A 84 -11.24 -75.87 25.57
CA ARG A 84 -10.99 -77.03 26.43
C ARG A 84 -10.23 -76.62 27.68
N VAL A 85 -10.36 -77.42 28.74
CA VAL A 85 -9.63 -77.24 29.99
C VAL A 85 -8.80 -78.48 30.27
N GLU A 86 -7.49 -78.30 30.43
CA GLU A 86 -6.55 -79.35 30.85
C GLU A 86 -6.50 -79.37 32.37
N TYR A 87 -6.83 -80.50 32.98
CA TYR A 87 -6.76 -80.70 34.42
C TYR A 87 -6.63 -82.20 34.79
N PRO A 88 -5.68 -82.58 35.67
CA PRO A 88 -4.56 -81.76 36.12
C PRO A 88 -3.54 -81.52 34.99
N VAL A 89 -2.94 -80.33 34.97
CA VAL A 89 -1.89 -79.99 33.99
C VAL A 89 -0.65 -80.85 34.20
N GLY A 90 -0.10 -81.36 33.09
CA GLY A 90 1.15 -82.15 33.11
C GLY A 90 0.97 -83.65 33.21
N ALA A 91 -0.28 -84.15 33.25
CA ALA A 91 -0.55 -85.57 33.03
C ALA A 91 -0.13 -85.99 31.60
N ILE A 92 0.44 -87.19 31.47
CA ILE A 92 0.78 -87.81 30.18
C ILE A 92 0.11 -89.19 30.13
N PRO A 93 -0.86 -89.42 29.22
CA PRO A 93 -1.40 -88.48 28.22
C PRO A 93 -2.14 -87.30 28.87
N GLN A 94 -2.25 -86.20 28.14
CA GLN A 94 -2.98 -85.01 28.61
C GLN A 94 -4.44 -85.35 28.89
N VAL A 95 -4.93 -84.93 30.05
CA VAL A 95 -6.31 -85.12 30.48
C VAL A 95 -7.06 -83.81 30.29
N PHE A 96 -8.16 -83.87 29.56
CA PHE A 96 -9.07 -82.74 29.37
C PHE A 96 -10.38 -83.03 30.08
N VAL A 97 -10.78 -82.10 30.95
CA VAL A 97 -12.05 -82.20 31.65
C VAL A 97 -13.17 -81.63 30.80
N THR A 98 -14.36 -82.19 30.97
CA THR A 98 -15.58 -81.67 30.36
C THR A 98 -16.25 -80.69 31.32
N GLY A 99 -16.87 -79.65 30.78
CA GLY A 99 -17.45 -78.59 31.59
C GLY A 99 -18.22 -77.58 30.76
N ASP A 100 -19.05 -76.82 31.47
CA ASP A 100 -19.93 -75.80 30.90
C ASP A 100 -19.59 -74.42 31.48
N VAL A 101 -19.77 -73.38 30.67
CA VAL A 101 -19.63 -71.99 31.13
C VAL A 101 -20.93 -71.55 31.78
N PHE A 102 -20.88 -71.21 33.06
CA PHE A 102 -21.99 -70.64 33.81
C PHE A 102 -21.61 -69.28 34.38
N GLY A 103 -22.11 -68.21 33.77
CA GLY A 103 -21.74 -66.84 34.10
C GLY A 103 -20.24 -66.60 33.86
N LYS A 104 -19.51 -66.25 34.92
CA LYS A 104 -18.06 -66.03 34.87
C LYS A 104 -17.22 -67.26 35.26
N TYR A 105 -17.85 -68.42 35.40
CA TYR A 105 -17.18 -69.65 35.79
C TYR A 105 -17.20 -70.68 34.67
N TYR A 106 -16.10 -71.39 34.48
CA TYR A 106 -16.09 -72.68 33.81
C TYR A 106 -16.30 -73.77 34.87
N VAL A 107 -17.43 -74.46 34.82
CA VAL A 107 -17.80 -75.51 35.78
C VAL A 107 -17.47 -76.86 35.19
N VAL A 108 -16.53 -77.58 35.80
CA VAL A 108 -16.17 -78.95 35.42
C VAL A 108 -17.35 -79.87 35.75
N THR A 109 -17.93 -80.52 34.75
CA THR A 109 -19.11 -81.39 34.89
C THR A 109 -18.76 -82.87 34.91
N GLY A 110 -17.56 -83.25 34.46
CA GLY A 110 -17.09 -84.63 34.51
C GLY A 110 -15.62 -84.78 34.10
N GLY A 111 -15.02 -85.88 34.56
CA GLY A 111 -13.70 -86.33 34.11
C GLY A 111 -13.71 -86.81 32.65
N PRO A 112 -12.53 -87.19 32.10
CA PRO A 112 -12.48 -87.84 30.80
C PRO A 112 -13.36 -89.12 30.79
N GLU A 113 -14.06 -89.39 29.69
CA GLU A 113 -14.75 -90.67 29.45
C GLU A 113 -15.92 -91.05 30.40
N GLY A 114 -16.63 -90.07 30.95
CA GLY A 114 -17.85 -90.33 31.73
C GLY A 114 -17.59 -90.72 33.18
N GLU A 115 -16.39 -90.45 33.68
CA GLU A 115 -16.09 -90.44 35.11
C GLU A 115 -16.97 -89.44 35.85
N GLU A 116 -17.32 -89.78 37.10
CA GLU A 116 -18.08 -88.88 37.97
C GLU A 116 -17.34 -87.55 38.16
N GLN A 117 -18.10 -86.49 38.44
CA GLN A 117 -17.55 -85.17 38.70
C GLN A 117 -16.59 -85.20 39.89
N GLU A 118 -15.28 -85.04 39.63
CA GLU A 118 -14.26 -84.99 40.67
C GLU A 118 -14.00 -83.54 41.12
N GLN A 119 -13.76 -83.36 42.43
CA GLN A 119 -13.38 -82.06 42.98
C GLN A 119 -11.91 -81.76 42.64
N MET A 120 -11.61 -80.55 42.16
CA MET A 120 -10.23 -80.17 41.87
C MET A 120 -9.43 -80.04 43.18
N ALA A 121 -8.28 -80.71 43.24
CA ALA A 121 -7.33 -80.66 44.34
C ALA A 121 -6.62 -79.30 44.40
N GLU A 122 -6.35 -78.81 45.61
CA GLU A 122 -5.77 -77.48 45.84
C GLU A 122 -4.30 -77.34 45.38
N ASP A 123 -3.62 -78.46 45.15
CA ASP A 123 -2.21 -78.55 44.74
C ASP A 123 -2.03 -78.85 43.24
N GLN A 124 -3.13 -78.89 42.46
CA GLN A 124 -3.09 -79.18 41.03
C GLN A 124 -3.39 -77.94 40.18
N GLN A 125 -2.65 -77.78 39.08
CA GLN A 125 -2.83 -76.67 38.15
C GLN A 125 -3.84 -77.03 37.06
N TYR A 126 -4.58 -76.03 36.57
CA TYR A 126 -5.42 -76.12 35.38
C TYR A 126 -4.90 -75.19 34.28
N ARG A 127 -5.17 -75.52 33.01
CA ARG A 127 -4.89 -74.65 31.86
C ARG A 127 -6.13 -74.52 30.99
N ILE A 128 -6.51 -73.29 30.68
CA ILE A 128 -7.66 -72.98 29.83
C ILE A 128 -7.15 -72.62 28.44
N TYR A 129 -7.68 -73.32 27.44
CA TYR A 129 -7.52 -72.95 26.03
C TYR A 129 -8.81 -72.25 25.60
N TYR A 130 -8.70 -71.04 25.04
CA TYR A 130 -9.87 -70.23 24.70
C TYR A 130 -9.64 -69.43 23.40
N ASP A 131 -10.75 -69.12 22.73
CA ASP A 131 -10.75 -68.16 21.62
C ASP A 131 -10.90 -66.75 22.19
N ALA A 132 -10.08 -65.81 21.71
CA ALA A 132 -10.13 -64.40 22.07
C ALA A 132 -10.46 -63.53 20.84
N GLU A 133 -11.05 -62.37 21.06
CA GLU A 133 -11.24 -61.37 20.00
C GLU A 133 -9.88 -60.92 19.44
N HIS A 134 -9.80 -60.84 18.10
CA HIS A 134 -8.60 -60.35 17.44
C HIS A 134 -8.48 -58.84 17.66
N HIS A 135 -7.65 -58.45 18.61
CA HIS A 135 -7.32 -57.03 18.80
C HIS A 135 -6.37 -56.57 17.69
N PRO A 136 -6.61 -55.38 17.10
CA PRO A 136 -5.64 -54.78 16.19
C PRO A 136 -4.29 -54.59 16.90
N PRO A 137 -3.16 -54.57 16.17
CA PRO A 137 -1.86 -54.34 16.78
C PRO A 137 -1.90 -53.01 17.55
N GLY A 138 -1.60 -53.05 18.86
CA GLY A 138 -1.46 -51.83 19.66
C GLY A 138 -0.22 -51.03 19.23
N GLU A 139 -0.08 -49.80 19.70
CA GLU A 139 1.05 -48.88 19.40
C GLU A 139 2.46 -49.47 19.64
N TYR A 140 2.55 -50.54 20.43
CA TYR A 140 3.79 -51.26 20.74
C TYR A 140 4.00 -52.53 19.92
N SER A 141 3.10 -52.83 18.99
CA SER A 141 3.26 -53.99 18.11
C SER A 141 4.33 -53.67 17.07
N PRO A 142 5.39 -54.48 16.96
CA PRO A 142 6.40 -54.29 15.92
C PRO A 142 5.73 -54.29 14.55
N GLY A 143 6.03 -53.28 13.74
CA GLY A 143 5.61 -53.24 12.33
C GLY A 143 6.08 -54.50 11.60
N THR A 144 5.34 -54.91 10.59
CA THR A 144 5.73 -56.04 9.72
C THR A 144 6.81 -55.62 8.71
N GLU A 145 7.04 -54.32 8.54
CA GLU A 145 8.12 -53.78 7.74
C GLU A 145 9.47 -53.86 8.47
N PRO A 146 10.57 -54.14 7.75
CA PRO A 146 11.92 -53.97 8.28
C PRO A 146 12.14 -52.57 8.85
N GLY A 147 12.68 -52.47 10.06
CA GLY A 147 12.78 -51.19 10.79
C GLY A 147 13.59 -50.10 10.05
N PHE A 148 14.48 -50.50 9.13
CA PHE A 148 15.25 -49.56 8.31
C PHE A 148 14.42 -48.88 7.20
N LEU A 149 13.31 -49.49 6.75
CA LEU A 149 12.49 -48.93 5.68
C LEU A 149 11.82 -47.63 6.12
N THR A 150 11.29 -47.56 7.34
CA THR A 150 10.63 -46.35 7.85
C THR A 150 11.60 -45.16 7.89
N GLY A 151 12.78 -45.33 8.50
CA GLY A 151 13.78 -44.25 8.56
C GLY A 151 14.32 -43.83 7.20
N THR A 152 14.48 -44.77 6.25
CA THR A 152 14.97 -44.45 4.89
C THR A 152 13.92 -43.78 4.02
N VAL A 153 12.65 -44.14 4.17
CA VAL A 153 11.52 -43.46 3.52
C VAL A 153 11.38 -42.03 4.05
N GLU A 154 11.50 -41.82 5.37
CA GLU A 154 11.51 -40.49 5.97
C GLU A 154 12.69 -39.64 5.46
N LEU A 155 13.88 -40.23 5.34
CA LEU A 155 15.06 -39.55 4.80
C LEU A 155 14.85 -39.13 3.34
N ALA A 156 14.32 -40.03 2.50
CA ALA A 156 13.99 -39.74 1.11
C ALA A 156 12.89 -38.68 0.97
N ALA A 157 11.82 -38.77 1.77
CA ALA A 157 10.77 -37.76 1.82
C ALA A 157 11.32 -36.39 2.25
N GLY A 158 12.25 -36.36 3.21
CA GLY A 158 12.99 -35.17 3.61
C GLY A 158 13.82 -34.57 2.47
N ALA A 159 14.46 -35.39 1.64
CA ALA A 159 15.17 -34.93 0.45
C ALA A 159 14.23 -34.26 -0.57
N TYR A 160 13.07 -34.86 -0.85
CA TYR A 160 12.06 -34.26 -1.73
C TYR A 160 11.49 -32.95 -1.17
N GLY A 161 11.27 -32.87 0.15
CA GLY A 161 10.90 -31.63 0.82
C GLY A 161 11.92 -30.51 0.58
N LEU A 162 13.22 -30.82 0.63
CA LEU A 162 14.29 -29.87 0.33
C LEU A 162 14.33 -29.44 -1.14
N TYR A 163 14.10 -30.34 -2.10
CA TYR A 163 13.96 -29.95 -3.51
C TYR A 163 12.77 -29.01 -3.76
N ILE A 164 11.65 -29.23 -3.07
CA ILE A 164 10.49 -28.34 -3.15
C ILE A 164 10.85 -26.94 -2.60
N LEU A 165 11.58 -26.87 -1.50
CA LEU A 165 12.08 -25.60 -0.95
C LEU A 165 13.07 -24.92 -1.90
N ALA A 166 13.95 -25.67 -2.55
CA ALA A 166 14.85 -25.16 -3.57
C ALA A 166 14.07 -24.52 -4.74
N LEU A 167 13.10 -25.24 -5.31
CA LEU A 167 12.26 -24.74 -6.40
C LEU A 167 11.46 -23.50 -5.99
N LYS A 168 10.97 -23.44 -4.74
CA LYS A 168 10.28 -22.26 -4.21
C LYS A 168 11.21 -21.04 -4.16
N ALA A 169 12.43 -21.22 -3.66
CA ALA A 169 13.43 -20.15 -3.63
C ALA A 169 13.82 -19.69 -5.04
N GLU A 170 14.00 -20.61 -5.99
CA GLU A 170 14.24 -20.24 -7.39
C GLU A 170 13.10 -19.47 -8.02
N HIS A 171 11.87 -19.89 -7.77
CA HIS A 171 10.69 -19.19 -8.28
C HIS A 171 10.64 -17.76 -7.74
N GLN A 172 10.89 -17.57 -6.45
CA GLN A 172 10.95 -16.26 -5.83
C GLN A 172 12.06 -15.39 -6.45
N GLY A 173 13.27 -15.92 -6.61
CA GLY A 173 14.36 -15.16 -7.24
C GLY A 173 14.06 -14.78 -8.70
N ASN A 174 13.34 -15.62 -9.46
CA ASN A 174 12.87 -15.27 -10.81
C ASN A 174 11.80 -14.16 -10.81
N THR A 175 10.89 -14.18 -9.84
CA THR A 175 9.92 -13.10 -9.62
C THR A 175 10.63 -11.78 -9.31
N ASP A 176 11.66 -11.81 -8.46
CA ASP A 176 12.45 -10.62 -8.10
C ASP A 176 13.23 -10.08 -9.31
N LEU A 177 13.87 -10.95 -10.11
CA LEU A 177 14.53 -10.53 -11.36
C LEU A 177 13.54 -9.93 -12.38
N THR A 178 12.32 -10.47 -12.46
CA THR A 178 11.27 -9.89 -13.30
C THR A 178 10.89 -8.49 -12.83
N THR A 179 10.81 -8.29 -11.51
CA THR A 179 10.52 -6.98 -10.91
C THR A 179 11.66 -5.99 -11.14
N ALA A 180 12.91 -6.42 -11.00
CA ALA A 180 14.09 -5.62 -11.34
C ALA A 180 14.06 -5.13 -12.79
N ARG A 181 13.65 -6.00 -13.73
CA ARG A 181 13.48 -5.63 -15.15
C ARG A 181 12.40 -4.57 -15.35
N THR A 182 11.29 -4.65 -14.63
CA THR A 182 10.23 -3.62 -14.67
C THR A 182 10.75 -2.28 -14.16
N ALA A 183 11.51 -2.25 -13.07
CA ALA A 183 12.14 -1.02 -12.55
C ALA A 183 13.14 -0.41 -13.57
N LEU A 184 13.96 -1.23 -14.23
CA LEU A 184 14.84 -0.77 -15.32
C LEU A 184 14.07 -0.21 -16.52
N ALA A 185 12.92 -0.79 -16.87
CA ALA A 185 12.06 -0.25 -17.92
C ALA A 185 11.50 1.13 -17.54
N SER A 186 11.11 1.33 -16.28
CA SER A 186 10.71 2.64 -15.74
C SER A 186 11.87 3.65 -15.78
N ALA A 187 13.09 3.25 -15.42
CA ALA A 187 14.28 4.08 -15.56
C ALA A 187 14.52 4.52 -17.01
N ASN A 188 14.34 3.62 -17.99
CA ASN A 188 14.47 3.95 -19.41
C ASN A 188 13.39 4.93 -19.90
N SER A 189 12.15 4.79 -19.42
CA SER A 189 11.08 5.76 -19.69
C SER A 189 11.41 7.14 -19.11
N ALA A 190 11.91 7.19 -17.87
CA ALA A 190 12.34 8.45 -17.24
C ALA A 190 13.54 9.08 -17.97
N HIS A 191 14.49 8.26 -18.47
CA HIS A 191 15.60 8.72 -19.30
C HIS A 191 15.12 9.32 -20.64
N THR A 192 14.12 8.71 -21.27
CA THR A 192 13.50 9.27 -22.48
C THR A 192 12.85 10.64 -22.18
N ALA A 193 12.11 10.75 -21.08
CA ALA A 193 11.51 12.01 -20.65
C ALA A 193 12.56 13.08 -20.31
N LEU A 194 13.66 12.71 -19.66
CA LEU A 194 14.81 13.58 -19.42
C LEU A 194 15.37 14.11 -20.74
N GLY A 195 15.57 13.25 -21.75
CA GLY A 195 15.99 13.66 -23.08
C GLY A 195 15.06 14.69 -23.71
N THR A 196 13.74 14.50 -23.57
CA THR A 196 12.74 15.49 -24.03
C THR A 196 12.85 16.81 -23.26
N ALA A 197 12.97 16.77 -21.92
CA ALA A 197 13.13 17.97 -21.10
C ALA A 197 14.39 18.75 -21.47
N LEU A 198 15.53 18.07 -21.65
CA LEU A 198 16.78 18.67 -22.10
C LEU A 198 16.68 19.24 -23.52
N THR A 199 15.97 18.56 -24.42
CA THR A 199 15.71 19.06 -25.79
C THR A 199 14.88 20.34 -25.76
N ASN A 200 13.85 20.41 -24.90
CA ASN A 200 13.05 21.61 -24.73
C ASN A 200 13.85 22.74 -24.10
N MET A 201 14.60 22.47 -23.04
CA MET A 201 15.53 23.43 -22.43
C MET A 201 16.51 23.96 -23.48
N LYS A 202 17.12 23.07 -24.26
CA LYS A 202 18.00 23.44 -25.38
C LYS A 202 17.28 24.30 -26.41
N LYS A 203 16.05 23.97 -26.81
CA LYS A 203 15.27 24.80 -27.75
C LYS A 203 15.09 26.22 -27.23
N TYR A 204 14.80 26.42 -25.94
CA TYR A 204 14.63 27.76 -25.37
C TYR A 204 15.97 28.50 -25.16
N LEU A 205 17.05 27.78 -24.87
CA LEU A 205 18.41 28.35 -24.81
C LEU A 205 18.97 28.67 -26.20
N ASP A 206 18.70 27.83 -27.20
CA ASP A 206 19.13 27.99 -28.60
C ASP A 206 18.26 29.01 -29.34
N ASN A 207 16.97 29.15 -29.01
CA ASN A 207 16.17 30.30 -29.43
C ASN A 207 16.63 31.62 -28.77
N ASN A 208 17.57 31.53 -27.82
CA ASN A 208 18.33 32.64 -27.29
C ASN A 208 19.71 32.78 -27.97
N SER A 209 19.99 31.99 -29.00
CA SER A 209 21.21 32.12 -29.81
C SER A 209 21.19 33.45 -30.56
N GLU A 210 22.39 33.97 -30.78
CA GLU A 210 22.70 35.35 -31.17
C GLU A 210 21.92 35.89 -32.37
N VAL A 211 21.32 35.08 -33.24
CA VAL A 211 20.58 35.61 -34.40
C VAL A 211 19.22 36.19 -34.01
N ASP A 212 18.51 35.60 -33.04
CA ASP A 212 17.17 36.09 -32.63
C ASP A 212 17.26 37.01 -31.42
N ALA A 213 18.12 36.70 -30.44
CA ALA A 213 18.32 37.60 -29.30
C ALA A 213 19.15 38.84 -29.69
N ALA A 214 20.23 38.69 -30.49
CA ALA A 214 20.92 39.85 -31.05
C ALA A 214 20.14 40.46 -32.23
N GLY A 215 19.26 39.72 -32.90
CA GLY A 215 18.26 40.26 -33.82
C GLY A 215 17.30 41.19 -33.12
N ILE A 216 16.65 40.75 -32.04
CA ILE A 216 15.76 41.58 -31.21
C ILE A 216 16.52 42.74 -30.57
N LEU A 217 17.72 42.54 -30.04
CA LEU A 217 18.56 43.63 -29.52
C LEU A 217 18.99 44.60 -30.62
N LYS A 218 19.27 44.12 -31.83
CA LYS A 218 19.58 44.96 -32.99
C LYS A 218 18.35 45.72 -33.43
N ASP A 219 17.18 45.09 -33.53
CA ASP A 219 15.91 45.73 -33.88
C ASP A 219 15.55 46.79 -32.83
N ILE A 220 15.73 46.49 -31.54
CA ILE A 220 15.62 47.47 -30.45
C ILE A 220 16.63 48.61 -30.63
N THR A 221 17.89 48.30 -30.97
CA THR A 221 18.93 49.32 -31.15
C THR A 221 18.66 50.20 -32.37
N ASP A 222 18.21 49.61 -33.48
CA ASP A 222 17.83 50.27 -34.71
C ASP A 222 16.57 51.14 -34.49
N ASP A 223 15.55 50.61 -33.82
CA ASP A 223 14.33 51.35 -33.44
C ASP A 223 14.66 52.52 -32.52
N ILE A 224 15.56 52.34 -31.55
CA ILE A 224 16.05 53.42 -30.68
C ILE A 224 16.80 54.47 -31.50
N ALA A 225 17.63 54.06 -32.46
CA ALA A 225 18.36 54.98 -33.33
C ALA A 225 17.42 55.77 -34.26
N GLU A 226 16.42 55.11 -34.84
CA GLU A 226 15.37 55.75 -35.64
C GLU A 226 14.55 56.72 -34.79
N LEU A 227 14.14 56.29 -33.59
CA LEU A 227 13.39 57.13 -32.66
C LEU A 227 14.18 58.37 -32.26
N ARG A 228 15.47 58.21 -31.95
CA ARG A 228 16.36 59.33 -31.64
C ARG A 228 16.45 60.31 -32.81
N THR A 229 16.58 59.80 -34.03
CA THR A 229 16.61 60.63 -35.25
C THR A 229 15.31 61.41 -35.42
N LYS A 230 14.15 60.76 -35.23
CA LYS A 230 12.84 61.41 -35.30
C LYS A 230 12.64 62.46 -34.20
N ILE A 231 13.11 62.20 -32.97
CA ILE A 231 13.08 63.18 -31.88
C ILE A 231 13.91 64.41 -32.24
N ILE A 232 15.13 64.22 -32.75
CA ILE A 232 15.98 65.34 -33.19
C ILE A 232 15.28 66.16 -34.29
N VAL A 233 14.71 65.51 -35.31
CA VAL A 233 13.96 66.21 -36.36
C VAL A 233 12.76 66.99 -35.80
N ALA A 234 12.04 66.41 -34.84
CA ALA A 234 10.93 67.09 -34.19
C ALA A 234 11.41 68.28 -33.34
N GLU A 235 12.52 68.13 -32.61
CA GLU A 235 13.16 69.21 -31.83
C GLU A 235 13.63 70.34 -32.74
N ASP A 236 14.30 70.03 -33.85
CA ASP A 236 14.74 71.00 -34.86
C ASP A 236 13.55 71.75 -35.47
N LEU A 237 12.45 71.04 -35.76
CA LEU A 237 11.22 71.66 -36.26
C LEU A 237 10.61 72.61 -35.22
N ILE A 238 10.55 72.21 -33.95
CA ILE A 238 10.06 73.06 -32.86
C ILE A 238 10.94 74.29 -32.72
N ASN A 239 12.26 74.14 -32.71
CA ASN A 239 13.21 75.26 -32.65
C ASN A 239 13.04 76.19 -33.85
N SER A 240 12.89 75.66 -35.06
CA SER A 240 12.61 76.46 -36.26
C SER A 240 11.29 77.23 -36.17
N ILE A 241 10.23 76.61 -35.62
CA ILE A 241 8.96 77.30 -35.38
C ILE A 241 9.13 78.39 -34.34
N ILE A 242 9.85 78.13 -33.23
CA ILE A 242 10.14 79.13 -32.20
C ILE A 242 10.93 80.29 -32.81
N ASP A 243 11.96 80.03 -33.61
CA ASP A 243 12.76 81.06 -34.28
C ASP A 243 11.93 81.89 -35.26
N THR A 244 11.02 81.24 -35.98
CA THR A 244 10.07 81.92 -36.87
C THR A 244 9.14 82.82 -36.05
N VAL A 245 8.55 82.31 -34.97
CA VAL A 245 7.70 83.09 -34.06
C VAL A 245 8.47 84.26 -33.45
N ILE A 246 9.73 84.07 -33.04
CA ILE A 246 10.59 85.14 -32.52
C ILE A 246 10.84 86.20 -33.60
N THR A 247 11.17 85.78 -34.82
CA THR A 247 11.43 86.65 -35.97
C THR A 247 10.18 87.44 -36.35
N ASP A 248 9.03 86.78 -36.38
CA ASP A 248 7.74 87.38 -36.69
C ASP A 248 7.32 88.33 -35.58
N LEU A 249 7.52 87.99 -34.30
CA LEU A 249 7.23 88.87 -33.18
C LEU A 249 8.14 90.11 -33.20
N ALA A 250 9.42 89.95 -33.55
CA ALA A 250 10.35 91.06 -33.73
C ALA A 250 9.96 91.94 -34.93
N SER A 251 9.53 91.33 -36.03
CA SER A 251 9.05 92.02 -37.23
C SER A 251 7.74 92.75 -36.96
N ALA A 252 6.79 92.13 -36.25
CA ALA A 252 5.55 92.76 -35.80
C ALA A 252 5.82 93.89 -34.81
N THR A 253 6.80 93.75 -33.91
CA THR A 253 7.25 94.82 -33.01
C THR A 253 7.86 95.97 -33.79
N THR A 254 8.68 95.68 -34.81
CA THR A 254 9.30 96.68 -35.68
C THR A 254 8.27 97.36 -36.57
N ALA A 255 7.35 96.60 -37.17
CA ALA A 255 6.24 97.11 -37.94
C ALA A 255 5.35 97.98 -37.07
N ARG A 256 5.01 97.56 -35.85
CA ARG A 256 4.32 98.38 -34.85
C ARG A 256 5.11 99.60 -34.45
N ALA A 257 6.42 99.53 -34.28
CA ALA A 257 7.27 100.68 -33.95
C ALA A 257 7.41 101.65 -35.12
N ASN A 258 7.44 101.17 -36.37
CA ASN A 258 7.39 102.01 -37.57
C ASN A 258 6.00 102.60 -37.75
N TYR A 259 4.95 101.82 -37.49
CA TYR A 259 3.59 102.28 -37.53
C TYR A 259 3.38 103.31 -36.44
N MET A 260 3.58 103.01 -35.16
CA MET A 260 3.47 103.93 -34.01
C MET A 260 4.61 104.94 -33.89
N GLY A 261 5.69 104.84 -34.64
CA GLY A 261 6.78 105.83 -34.66
C GLY A 261 6.59 106.84 -35.78
N ALA A 262 6.09 106.37 -36.94
CA ALA A 262 5.54 107.26 -37.97
C ALA A 262 4.14 107.76 -37.61
N THR A 263 3.36 107.05 -36.78
CA THR A 263 2.04 107.45 -36.23
C THR A 263 2.08 107.93 -34.78
N ALA A 264 3.24 107.94 -34.11
CA ALA A 264 3.48 108.88 -33.01
C ALA A 264 3.32 110.29 -33.60
N ASN A 265 3.85 110.52 -34.81
CA ASN A 265 3.51 111.67 -35.64
C ASN A 265 2.12 111.60 -36.32
N TYR A 266 1.18 110.76 -35.88
CA TYR A 266 -0.24 110.90 -36.24
C TYR A 266 -1.15 111.14 -35.04
N VAL A 267 -0.66 110.97 -33.81
CA VAL A 267 -1.46 111.16 -32.59
C VAL A 267 -0.84 112.20 -31.65
N ASP A 268 0.47 112.49 -31.74
CA ASP A 268 1.16 113.50 -30.91
C ASP A 268 1.23 114.91 -31.54
N GLY A 269 0.59 115.16 -32.69
CA GLY A 269 0.45 116.52 -33.25
C GLY A 269 1.68 117.00 -34.04
N GLY A 270 2.31 116.07 -34.78
CA GLY A 270 3.41 116.37 -35.68
C GLY A 270 2.99 117.15 -36.93
N THR A 271 3.93 117.42 -37.84
CA THR A 271 3.63 118.04 -39.15
C THR A 271 2.84 117.08 -40.05
N ALA A 272 1.87 117.61 -40.81
CA ALA A 272 0.98 116.81 -41.64
C ALA A 272 1.77 115.88 -42.59
N PRO A 273 1.28 114.65 -42.84
CA PRO A 273 -0.02 114.11 -42.43
C PRO A 273 -0.02 113.51 -41.00
N ASP A 274 -0.85 114.04 -40.09
CA ASP A 274 -1.03 113.59 -38.68
C ASP A 274 -2.54 113.67 -38.33
N ILE A 275 -3.16 112.66 -37.70
CA ILE A 275 -4.63 112.65 -37.43
C ILE A 275 -5.00 113.75 -36.43
N LYS A 276 -4.19 113.97 -35.39
CA LYS A 276 -4.39 115.06 -34.43
C LYS A 276 -4.22 116.41 -35.11
N LYS A 277 -3.24 116.59 -35.99
CA LYS A 277 -3.07 117.81 -36.79
C LYS A 277 -4.17 118.00 -37.81
N TYR A 278 -4.69 116.95 -38.44
CA TYR A 278 -5.85 117.06 -39.32
C TYR A 278 -7.13 117.40 -38.55
N LEU A 279 -7.28 116.88 -37.33
CA LEU A 279 -8.32 117.30 -36.40
C LEU A 279 -8.13 118.77 -35.99
N ASP A 280 -6.94 119.18 -35.55
CA ASP A 280 -6.64 120.54 -35.09
C ASP A 280 -6.70 121.57 -36.25
N ASP A 281 -6.19 121.24 -37.44
CA ASP A 281 -6.27 122.06 -38.66
C ASP A 281 -7.71 122.11 -39.21
N GLY A 282 -8.45 121.00 -39.11
CA GLY A 282 -9.87 120.94 -39.43
C GLY A 282 -10.72 121.79 -38.48
N ASP A 283 -10.42 121.75 -37.19
CA ASP A 283 -11.06 122.56 -36.13
C ASP A 283 -10.74 124.05 -36.29
N ALA A 284 -9.51 124.38 -36.73
CA ALA A 284 -9.11 125.74 -37.10
C ALA A 284 -9.86 126.25 -38.34
N LEU A 285 -10.06 125.41 -39.37
CA LEU A 285 -10.84 125.79 -40.56
C LEU A 285 -12.34 125.97 -40.25
N LEU A 286 -12.89 125.09 -39.42
CA LEU A 286 -14.27 125.12 -38.91
C LEU A 286 -14.61 126.44 -38.22
N ASN A 287 -13.66 127.01 -37.46
CA ASN A 287 -13.85 128.30 -36.80
C ASN A 287 -13.80 129.51 -37.74
N THR A 288 -13.36 129.35 -39.00
CA THR A 288 -13.26 130.45 -39.98
C THR A 288 -14.36 130.47 -41.05
N VAL A 289 -15.00 129.34 -41.36
CA VAL A 289 -15.98 129.26 -42.47
C VAL A 289 -17.23 128.50 -42.04
N ALA A 290 -18.01 129.11 -41.15
CA ALA A 290 -19.39 128.70 -40.87
C ALA A 290 -20.34 129.91 -40.93
N VAL A 291 -20.38 130.56 -42.09
CA VAL A 291 -21.50 131.40 -42.53
C VAL A 291 -21.94 130.89 -43.90
N GLY A 292 -22.63 129.74 -43.95
CA GLY A 292 -23.33 129.29 -45.16
C GLY A 292 -23.32 127.78 -45.44
N GLY A 293 -24.39 127.10 -45.02
CA GLY A 293 -25.15 126.20 -45.91
C GLY A 293 -24.71 124.74 -46.11
N GLU A 294 -23.45 124.44 -46.42
CA GLU A 294 -23.06 123.06 -46.86
C GLU A 294 -21.76 122.54 -46.22
N GLY A 295 -21.13 123.32 -45.33
CA GLY A 295 -19.83 123.00 -44.72
C GLY A 295 -19.84 122.05 -43.52
N GLN A 296 -21.01 121.58 -43.04
CA GLN A 296 -21.09 120.72 -41.84
C GLN A 296 -20.75 119.24 -42.10
N ASP A 297 -20.83 118.76 -43.36
CA ASP A 297 -20.58 117.34 -43.67
C ASP A 297 -19.10 117.01 -43.83
N VAL A 298 -18.25 117.99 -44.12
CA VAL A 298 -16.82 117.78 -44.36
C VAL A 298 -16.10 117.27 -43.09
N PRO A 299 -16.25 117.89 -41.89
CA PRO A 299 -15.62 117.38 -40.67
C PRO A 299 -16.10 115.99 -40.28
N ARG A 300 -17.38 115.69 -40.51
CA ARG A 300 -17.97 114.38 -40.24
C ARG A 300 -17.38 113.31 -41.17
N ALA A 301 -17.26 113.62 -42.46
CA ALA A 301 -16.61 112.73 -43.42
C ALA A 301 -15.14 112.46 -43.06
N TYR A 302 -14.41 113.46 -42.56
CA TYR A 302 -13.03 113.27 -42.09
C TYR A 302 -12.95 112.42 -40.81
N ALA A 303 -13.82 112.65 -39.84
CA ALA A 303 -13.87 111.84 -38.62
C ALA A 303 -14.26 110.38 -38.92
N ASP A 304 -15.21 110.16 -39.83
CA ASP A 304 -15.62 108.83 -40.26
C ASP A 304 -14.52 108.14 -41.08
N TYR A 305 -13.79 108.87 -41.93
CA TYR A 305 -12.60 108.34 -42.62
C TYR A 305 -11.50 107.94 -41.63
N ALA A 306 -11.16 108.81 -40.67
CA ALA A 306 -10.16 108.51 -39.65
C ALA A 306 -10.55 107.31 -38.77
N ARG A 307 -11.84 107.19 -38.42
CA ARG A 307 -12.37 106.02 -37.70
C ARG A 307 -12.28 104.76 -38.55
N ALA A 308 -12.70 104.80 -39.81
CA ALA A 308 -12.64 103.66 -40.72
C ALA A 308 -11.18 103.20 -40.97
N VAL A 309 -10.25 104.14 -41.10
CA VAL A 309 -8.81 103.82 -41.23
C VAL A 309 -8.29 103.17 -39.94
N LYS A 310 -8.65 103.70 -38.75
CA LYS A 310 -8.27 103.09 -37.47
C LYS A 310 -8.83 101.67 -37.32
N GLU A 311 -10.12 101.48 -37.60
CA GLU A 311 -10.79 100.18 -37.49
C GLU A 311 -10.22 99.16 -38.48
N SER A 312 -9.93 99.58 -39.73
CA SER A 312 -9.26 98.75 -40.73
C SER A 312 -7.87 98.30 -40.25
N LEU A 313 -7.10 99.20 -39.64
CA LEU A 313 -5.76 98.88 -39.11
C LEU A 313 -5.79 97.96 -37.90
N VAL A 314 -6.72 98.18 -36.97
CA VAL A 314 -6.95 97.28 -35.84
C VAL A 314 -7.39 95.90 -36.36
N GLY A 315 -8.24 95.84 -37.38
CA GLY A 315 -8.67 94.61 -38.03
C GLY A 315 -7.52 93.83 -38.66
N ALA A 316 -6.63 94.51 -39.40
CA ALA A 316 -5.45 93.89 -39.98
C ALA A 316 -4.50 93.32 -38.90
N HIS A 317 -4.26 94.06 -37.83
CA HIS A 317 -3.44 93.58 -36.71
C HIS A 317 -4.04 92.38 -35.98
N GLU A 318 -5.36 92.39 -35.77
CA GLU A 318 -6.04 91.28 -35.12
C GLU A 318 -6.05 90.02 -36.00
N GLN A 319 -6.13 90.19 -37.32
CA GLN A 319 -6.00 89.09 -38.28
C GLN A 319 -4.58 88.48 -38.25
N ASP A 320 -3.54 89.32 -38.24
CA ASP A 320 -2.15 88.84 -38.12
C ASP A 320 -1.94 88.10 -36.80
N ARG A 321 -2.43 88.65 -35.68
CA ARG A 321 -2.37 87.99 -34.36
C ARG A 321 -3.01 86.60 -34.40
N GLN A 322 -4.21 86.49 -34.97
CA GLN A 322 -4.91 85.20 -35.10
C GLN A 322 -4.16 84.21 -35.99
N PHE A 323 -3.54 84.68 -37.08
CA PHE A 323 -2.71 83.83 -37.94
C PHE A 323 -1.51 83.25 -37.18
N TYR A 324 -0.82 84.08 -36.39
CA TYR A 324 0.31 83.63 -35.56
C TYR A 324 -0.12 82.66 -34.46
N GLU A 325 -1.25 82.89 -33.79
CA GLU A 325 -1.79 81.98 -32.78
C GLU A 325 -2.17 80.61 -33.37
N GLN A 326 -2.76 80.59 -34.55
CA GLN A 326 -3.09 79.35 -35.26
C GLN A 326 -1.83 78.57 -35.68
N ASN A 327 -0.81 79.24 -36.19
CA ASN A 327 0.46 78.60 -36.55
C ASN A 327 1.16 78.03 -35.32
N ALA A 328 1.22 78.79 -34.21
CA ALA A 328 1.80 78.32 -32.95
C ALA A 328 1.04 77.10 -32.41
N THR A 329 -0.29 77.14 -32.40
CA THR A 329 -1.14 76.02 -31.96
C THR A 329 -0.91 74.77 -32.82
N THR A 330 -0.78 74.95 -34.14
CA THR A 330 -0.50 73.85 -35.08
C THR A 330 0.86 73.22 -34.79
N GLY A 331 1.89 74.04 -34.53
CA GLY A 331 3.22 73.56 -34.14
C GLY A 331 3.22 72.78 -32.83
N VAL A 332 2.51 73.28 -31.80
CA VAL A 332 2.38 72.60 -30.51
C VAL A 332 1.65 71.25 -30.68
N ASN A 333 0.60 71.20 -31.49
CA ASN A 333 -0.12 69.94 -31.74
C ASN A 333 0.75 68.91 -32.47
N ALA A 334 1.57 69.34 -33.44
CA ALA A 334 2.53 68.46 -34.11
C ALA A 334 3.60 67.92 -33.14
N ALA A 335 4.11 68.76 -32.24
CA ALA A 335 5.04 68.36 -31.20
C ALA A 335 4.43 67.33 -30.23
N MET A 336 3.18 67.55 -29.79
CA MET A 336 2.48 66.60 -28.92
C MET A 336 2.21 65.26 -29.62
N ALA A 337 1.91 65.27 -30.92
CA ALA A 337 1.74 64.03 -31.69
C ALA A 337 3.02 63.19 -31.73
N ALA A 338 4.18 63.84 -31.96
CA ALA A 338 5.48 63.18 -31.92
C ALA A 338 5.81 62.61 -30.53
N ALA A 339 5.53 63.38 -29.46
CA ALA A 339 5.73 62.92 -28.09
C ALA A 339 4.88 61.68 -27.74
N ASN A 340 3.64 61.61 -28.22
CA ASN A 340 2.77 60.46 -28.01
C ASN A 340 3.27 59.21 -28.76
N GLU A 341 3.82 59.35 -29.96
CA GLU A 341 4.43 58.22 -30.68
C GLU A 341 5.64 57.64 -29.92
N VAL A 342 6.48 58.52 -29.37
CA VAL A 342 7.63 58.12 -28.52
C VAL A 342 7.16 57.30 -27.32
N ALA A 343 6.12 57.77 -26.61
CA ALA A 343 5.57 57.07 -25.45
C ALA A 343 5.03 55.67 -25.80
N GLN A 344 4.32 55.53 -26.94
CA GLN A 344 3.83 54.23 -27.40
C GLN A 344 4.97 53.27 -27.75
N ARG A 345 6.00 53.74 -28.46
CA ARG A 345 7.17 52.92 -28.82
C ARG A 345 7.96 52.47 -27.58
N MET A 346 8.13 53.34 -26.58
CA MET A 346 8.73 52.95 -25.29
C MET A 346 7.92 51.88 -24.56
N SER A 347 6.60 51.91 -24.65
CA SER A 347 5.74 50.88 -24.07
C SER A 347 5.92 49.52 -24.75
N MET A 348 6.08 49.50 -26.08
CA MET A 348 6.38 48.26 -26.83
C MET A 348 7.74 47.69 -26.45
N LEU A 349 8.74 48.56 -26.28
CA LEU A 349 10.10 48.18 -25.88
C LEU A 349 10.13 47.50 -24.50
N ARG A 350 9.33 47.98 -23.54
CA ARG A 350 9.13 47.30 -22.25
C ARG A 350 8.54 45.90 -22.40
N SER A 351 7.53 45.75 -23.26
CA SER A 351 6.89 44.45 -23.53
C SER A 351 7.90 43.42 -24.06
N TYR A 352 8.79 43.82 -24.98
CA TYR A 352 9.83 42.93 -25.48
C TYR A 352 10.84 42.51 -24.39
N ILE A 353 11.21 43.42 -23.49
CA ILE A 353 12.09 43.11 -22.35
C ILE A 353 11.44 42.11 -21.39
N GLU A 354 10.14 42.26 -21.09
CA GLU A 354 9.39 41.34 -20.22
C GLU A 354 9.27 39.93 -20.82
N GLN A 355 9.06 39.82 -22.14
CA GLN A 355 9.03 38.53 -22.84
C GLN A 355 10.37 37.79 -22.75
N ALA A 356 11.50 38.51 -22.88
CA ALA A 356 12.84 37.94 -22.75
C ALA A 356 13.09 37.33 -21.34
N ALA A 357 12.65 38.02 -20.28
CA ALA A 357 12.74 37.48 -18.92
C ALA A 357 11.87 36.22 -18.72
N GLY A 358 10.71 36.16 -19.39
CA GLY A 358 9.83 34.99 -19.38
C GLY A 358 10.49 33.73 -19.95
N TYR A 359 11.30 33.85 -21.01
CA TYR A 359 11.99 32.69 -21.61
C TYR A 359 13.03 32.05 -20.67
N ASN A 360 13.73 32.86 -19.87
CA ASN A 360 14.66 32.32 -18.85
C ASN A 360 13.89 31.53 -17.78
N SER A 361 12.75 32.05 -17.31
CA SER A 361 11.90 31.34 -16.33
C SER A 361 11.36 30.01 -16.88
N ILE A 362 11.04 29.94 -18.18
CA ILE A 362 10.60 28.70 -18.84
C ILE A 362 11.76 27.70 -18.91
N SER A 363 12.97 28.15 -19.27
CA SER A 363 14.17 27.31 -19.29
C SER A 363 14.49 26.72 -17.91
N ASP A 364 14.43 27.55 -16.86
CA ASP A 364 14.66 27.11 -15.47
C ASP A 364 13.65 26.02 -15.05
N THR A 365 12.39 26.14 -15.47
CA THR A 365 11.36 25.13 -15.21
C THR A 365 11.71 23.79 -15.86
N PHE A 366 12.20 23.79 -17.11
CA PHE A 366 12.68 22.56 -17.75
C PHE A 366 13.95 22.01 -17.10
N GLY A 367 14.83 22.87 -16.58
CA GLY A 367 15.99 22.47 -15.81
C GLY A 367 15.61 21.76 -14.50
N VAL A 368 14.63 22.28 -13.77
CA VAL A 368 14.07 21.64 -12.56
C VAL A 368 13.43 20.30 -12.90
N GLU A 369 12.62 20.24 -13.97
CA GLU A 369 12.03 18.99 -14.45
C GLU A 369 13.11 17.96 -14.82
N ALA A 370 14.16 18.35 -15.54
CA ALA A 370 15.29 17.49 -15.86
C ALA A 370 15.99 16.97 -14.58
N GLY A 371 16.16 17.82 -13.56
CA GLY A 371 16.67 17.43 -12.25
C GLY A 371 15.80 16.39 -11.54
N HIS A 372 14.48 16.56 -11.57
CA HIS A 372 13.54 15.57 -11.05
C HIS A 372 13.64 14.24 -11.81
N ARG A 373 13.67 14.26 -13.14
CA ARG A 373 13.82 13.03 -13.95
C ARG A 373 15.13 12.31 -13.69
N ALA A 374 16.24 13.03 -13.50
CA ALA A 374 17.52 12.43 -13.12
C ALA A 374 17.43 11.74 -11.76
N THR A 375 16.71 12.34 -10.80
CA THR A 375 16.47 11.74 -9.47
C THR A 375 15.61 10.47 -9.58
N ASP A 376 14.54 10.48 -10.39
CA ASP A 376 13.69 9.31 -10.64
C ASP A 376 14.50 8.14 -11.23
N ILE A 377 15.38 8.40 -12.21
CA ILE A 377 16.25 7.39 -12.82
C ILE A 377 17.13 6.73 -11.74
N LEU A 378 17.77 7.53 -10.88
CA LEU A 378 18.61 7.01 -9.80
C LEU A 378 17.80 6.15 -8.81
N ALA A 379 16.58 6.57 -8.45
CA ALA A 379 15.71 5.81 -7.57
C ALA A 379 15.34 4.45 -8.17
N TYR A 380 14.90 4.40 -9.43
CA TYR A 380 14.57 3.14 -10.12
C TYR A 380 15.79 2.22 -10.30
N MET A 381 16.98 2.77 -10.54
CA MET A 381 18.21 1.98 -10.60
C MET A 381 18.58 1.37 -9.24
N GLN A 382 18.41 2.10 -8.15
CA GLN A 382 18.63 1.58 -6.80
C GLN A 382 17.63 0.48 -6.45
N GLU A 383 16.35 0.67 -6.78
CA GLU A 383 15.30 -0.34 -6.60
C GLU A 383 15.62 -1.63 -7.39
N ALA A 384 16.01 -1.51 -8.67
CA ALA A 384 16.41 -2.66 -9.48
C ALA A 384 17.60 -3.42 -8.87
N ALA A 385 18.60 -2.71 -8.34
CA ALA A 385 19.77 -3.31 -7.71
C ALA A 385 19.42 -4.07 -6.42
N GLN A 386 18.45 -3.58 -5.65
CA GLN A 386 17.95 -4.28 -4.45
C GLN A 386 17.30 -5.61 -4.82
N TYR A 387 16.40 -5.64 -5.82
CA TYR A 387 15.77 -6.88 -6.27
C TYR A 387 16.78 -7.91 -6.81
N VAL A 388 17.82 -7.46 -7.54
CA VAL A 388 18.90 -8.35 -7.98
C VAL A 388 19.66 -8.97 -6.79
N THR A 389 19.88 -8.18 -5.74
CA THR A 389 20.56 -8.67 -4.52
C THR A 389 19.71 -9.72 -3.80
N THR A 390 18.40 -9.48 -3.65
CA THR A 390 17.46 -10.46 -3.07
C THR A 390 17.38 -11.74 -3.90
N ALA A 391 17.25 -11.61 -5.23
CA ALA A 391 17.22 -12.77 -6.12
C ALA A 391 18.49 -13.64 -5.99
N ASN A 392 19.67 -13.03 -5.90
CA ASN A 392 20.92 -13.77 -5.70
C ASN A 392 20.96 -14.52 -4.37
N SER A 393 20.41 -13.92 -3.30
CA SER A 393 20.28 -14.59 -1.99
C SER A 393 19.34 -15.79 -2.05
N ASP A 394 18.25 -15.68 -2.79
CA ASP A 394 17.29 -16.78 -2.97
C ASP A 394 17.88 -17.91 -3.82
N MET A 395 18.62 -17.60 -4.89
CA MET A 395 19.34 -18.60 -5.68
C MET A 395 20.40 -19.34 -4.85
N ALA A 396 21.19 -18.62 -4.04
CA ALA A 396 22.15 -19.24 -3.14
C ALA A 396 21.48 -20.13 -2.06
N SER A 397 20.25 -19.80 -1.67
CA SER A 397 19.47 -20.63 -0.75
C SER A 397 18.92 -21.88 -1.47
N ALA A 398 18.48 -21.74 -2.72
CA ALA A 398 18.08 -22.87 -3.56
C ALA A 398 19.21 -23.88 -3.76
N ASP A 399 20.42 -23.41 -4.05
CA ASP A 399 21.60 -24.27 -4.22
C ASP A 399 21.93 -25.04 -2.93
N ARG A 400 21.90 -24.38 -1.77
CA ARG A 400 22.08 -25.04 -0.46
C ARG A 400 21.01 -26.11 -0.20
N PHE A 401 19.76 -25.83 -0.53
CA PHE A 401 18.69 -26.82 -0.39
C PHE A 401 18.88 -28.02 -1.33
N ARG A 402 19.32 -27.80 -2.57
CA ARG A 402 19.64 -28.88 -3.52
C ARG A 402 20.78 -29.74 -3.05
N GLU A 403 21.89 -29.15 -2.62
CA GLU A 403 23.05 -29.90 -2.12
C GLU A 403 22.66 -30.79 -0.93
N ALA A 404 21.90 -30.24 0.02
CA ALA A 404 21.38 -31.00 1.14
C ALA A 404 20.39 -32.11 0.71
N ALA A 405 19.53 -31.84 -0.28
CA ALA A 405 18.60 -32.82 -0.84
C ALA A 405 19.35 -33.96 -1.54
N ASP A 406 20.35 -33.65 -2.36
CA ASP A 406 21.18 -34.61 -3.08
C ASP A 406 21.93 -35.52 -2.10
N SER A 407 22.48 -34.96 -1.03
CA SER A 407 23.15 -35.72 0.03
C SER A 407 22.20 -36.72 0.70
N ARG A 408 21.02 -36.26 1.14
CA ARG A 408 20.01 -37.14 1.78
C ARG A 408 19.45 -38.20 0.83
N ARG A 409 19.22 -37.83 -0.43
CA ARG A 409 18.76 -38.77 -1.46
C ARG A 409 19.84 -39.82 -1.71
N ALA A 410 21.09 -39.42 -1.87
CA ALA A 410 22.20 -40.35 -2.06
C ALA A 410 22.35 -41.32 -0.89
N GLU A 411 22.21 -40.83 0.35
CA GLU A 411 22.22 -41.66 1.55
C GLU A 411 21.06 -42.67 1.55
N ALA A 412 19.81 -42.22 1.36
CA ALA A 412 18.64 -43.11 1.28
C ALA A 412 18.79 -44.18 0.20
N TYR A 413 19.24 -43.80 -0.99
CA TYR A 413 19.46 -44.72 -2.10
C TYR A 413 20.59 -45.70 -1.80
N SER A 414 21.68 -45.26 -1.16
CA SER A 414 22.78 -46.15 -0.78
C SER A 414 22.30 -47.26 0.16
N ILE A 415 21.39 -46.94 1.08
CA ILE A 415 20.81 -47.92 2.01
C ILE A 415 19.89 -48.87 1.25
N TRP A 416 19.04 -48.37 0.35
CA TRP A 416 18.14 -49.22 -0.45
C TRP A 416 18.86 -50.16 -1.42
N PHE A 417 20.07 -49.81 -1.87
CA PHE A 417 20.87 -50.67 -2.75
C PHE A 417 21.87 -51.57 -2.00
N ASP A 418 22.11 -51.36 -0.71
CA ASP A 418 22.96 -52.25 0.09
C ASP A 418 22.24 -53.56 0.43
N ARG A 419 22.61 -54.62 -0.30
CA ARG A 419 22.08 -55.98 -0.10
C ARG A 419 22.32 -56.52 1.31
N LYS A 420 23.32 -56.02 2.06
CA LYS A 420 23.60 -56.51 3.41
C LYS A 420 22.52 -56.10 4.42
N GLN A 421 21.89 -54.94 4.25
CA GLN A 421 20.80 -54.50 5.13
C GLN A 421 19.55 -55.37 4.97
N TYR A 422 19.27 -55.85 3.75
CA TYR A 422 18.18 -56.78 3.51
C TYR A 422 18.39 -58.18 4.13
N ILE A 423 19.63 -58.60 4.41
CA ILE A 423 19.91 -59.97 4.90
C ILE A 423 19.96 -60.03 6.42
N GLY A 424 20.36 -58.94 7.10
CA GLY A 424 20.53 -58.91 8.55
C GLY A 424 19.24 -59.11 9.35
N ASP A 425 18.13 -58.52 8.91
CA ASP A 425 16.89 -58.44 9.71
C ASP A 425 16.01 -59.70 9.64
N PHE A 426 16.16 -60.52 8.59
CA PHE A 426 15.46 -61.82 8.51
C PHE A 426 16.07 -62.91 9.40
N THR A 427 17.25 -62.67 10.00
CA THR A 427 17.90 -63.68 10.86
C THR A 427 17.56 -63.55 12.35
N ALA A 428 16.99 -62.42 12.78
CA ALA A 428 16.65 -62.17 14.19
C ALA A 428 15.16 -62.33 14.53
N SER A 429 14.26 -62.16 13.54
CA SER A 429 12.86 -62.56 13.69
C SER A 429 12.78 -64.06 13.41
N ALA A 430 12.53 -64.84 14.46
CA ALA A 430 12.33 -66.28 14.34
C ALA A 430 11.32 -66.55 13.23
N MET A 431 11.80 -67.09 12.11
CA MET A 431 10.97 -67.72 11.09
C MET A 431 10.03 -68.65 11.86
N ARG A 432 8.75 -68.28 12.00
CA ARG A 432 7.72 -69.21 12.44
C ARG A 432 7.77 -70.32 11.40
N GLN A 433 8.48 -71.39 11.72
CA GLN A 433 8.44 -72.62 10.96
C GLN A 433 6.97 -73.05 10.98
N TYR A 434 6.28 -72.77 9.87
CA TYR A 434 5.02 -73.43 9.61
C TYR A 434 5.30 -74.92 9.66
N PRO A 435 4.60 -75.71 10.49
CA PRO A 435 4.73 -77.15 10.43
C PRO A 435 4.32 -77.57 9.02
N ARG A 436 5.25 -78.19 8.28
CA ARG A 436 4.90 -78.96 7.10
C ARG A 436 3.98 -80.08 7.56
N TYR A 437 2.74 -80.02 7.13
CA TYR A 437 1.88 -81.20 7.13
C TYR A 437 2.32 -82.06 5.95
N ASP A 438 3.21 -83.00 6.25
CA ASP A 438 3.44 -84.18 5.43
C ASP A 438 2.40 -85.25 5.80
#